data_AF-A0A6P1CTH1-F1
#
_entry.id   AF-A0A6P1CTH1-F1
#
_cell.length_a   1.000
_cell.length_b   1.000
_cell.length_c   1.000
_cell.angle_alpha   90.00
_cell.angle_beta   90.00
_cell.angle_gamma   90.00
#
_symmetry.space_group_name_H-M   'P 1'
#
loop_
_entity.id
_entity.type
_entity.pdbx_description
1 polymer ?
#
loop_
_entity_poly.entity_id
_entity_poly.type
_entity_poly.pdbx_seq_one_letter_code
_entity_poly.pdbx_strand_id
1 'polypeptide(L)'
;MVTAALGSALQRAGAVLGQGQNAAVIAADRVAALAGRYVRESRPQAPAPRPRRRTRPGRGGAGTGPPGTMPSGQQSQWIDQAMRVLAENGYDTGQIDRSAIAAIIQHESSGNPHAINLWDSNAAAGIPSKGLMQTIDPTFDAYSLPGHRDIWNPVDNIIAGVRYSIDRYGSVSNVPGIASMREGGAYMGY
;
A
#
# COMPACT_ATOMS: atom_id res chain seq x y z
N MET A 1 -42.67 -49.13 6.62
CA MET A 1 -41.23 -48.77 6.77
C MET A 1 -40.75 -47.65 5.83
N VAL A 2 -41.62 -46.96 5.08
CA VAL A 2 -41.19 -45.87 4.15
C VAL A 2 -41.32 -44.46 4.78
N THR A 3 -42.24 -44.27 5.73
CA THR A 3 -42.47 -43.00 6.43
C THR A 3 -41.34 -42.59 7.39
N ALA A 4 -40.68 -43.55 8.05
CA ALA A 4 -39.59 -43.27 8.98
C ALA A 4 -38.29 -42.78 8.28
N ALA A 5 -38.01 -43.28 7.07
CA ALA A 5 -36.82 -42.92 6.31
C ALA A 5 -36.89 -41.49 5.74
N LEU A 6 -38.08 -41.06 5.30
CA LEU A 6 -38.33 -39.70 4.81
C LEU A 6 -38.20 -38.65 5.92
N GLY A 7 -38.73 -38.94 7.13
CA GLY A 7 -38.58 -38.05 8.28
C GLY A 7 -37.11 -37.85 8.68
N SER A 8 -36.33 -38.93 8.72
CA SER A 8 -34.89 -38.84 9.02
C SER A 8 -34.08 -38.11 7.94
N ALA A 9 -34.49 -38.20 6.67
CA ALA A 9 -33.84 -37.49 5.58
C ALA A 9 -34.11 -35.98 5.63
N LEU A 10 -35.36 -35.56 5.92
CA LEU A 10 -35.68 -34.14 6.13
C LEU A 10 -34.97 -33.56 7.35
N GLN A 11 -34.90 -34.30 8.46
CA GLN A 11 -34.18 -33.87 9.67
C GLN A 11 -32.69 -33.62 9.38
N ARG A 12 -32.05 -34.51 8.60
CA ARG A 12 -30.65 -34.37 8.17
C ARG A 12 -30.46 -33.21 7.20
N ALA A 13 -31.36 -33.02 6.24
CA ALA A 13 -31.31 -31.88 5.31
C ALA A 13 -31.46 -30.54 6.06
N GLY A 14 -32.37 -30.45 7.03
CA GLY A 14 -32.51 -29.27 7.89
C GLY A 14 -31.28 -28.98 8.73
N ALA A 15 -30.62 -30.01 9.27
CA ALA A 15 -29.39 -29.86 10.04
C ALA A 15 -28.21 -29.38 9.17
N VAL A 16 -28.06 -29.93 7.95
CA VAL A 16 -27.00 -29.51 7.01
C VAL A 16 -27.22 -28.09 6.50
N LEU A 17 -28.46 -27.71 6.19
CA LEU A 17 -28.80 -26.34 5.80
C LEU A 17 -28.57 -25.35 6.96
N GLY A 18 -28.96 -25.71 8.18
CA GLY A 18 -28.69 -24.89 9.37
C GLY A 18 -27.19 -24.76 9.66
N GLN A 19 -26.40 -25.82 9.49
CA GLN A 19 -24.94 -25.77 9.63
C GLN A 19 -24.29 -24.90 8.54
N GLY A 20 -24.76 -24.98 7.30
CA GLY A 20 -24.28 -24.14 6.19
C GLY A 20 -24.60 -22.66 6.41
N GLN A 21 -25.81 -22.33 6.87
CA GLN A 21 -26.21 -20.96 7.21
C GLN A 21 -25.40 -20.42 8.39
N ASN A 22 -25.21 -21.20 9.46
CA ASN A 22 -24.40 -20.79 10.61
C ASN A 22 -22.92 -20.62 10.24
N ALA A 23 -22.36 -21.48 9.39
CA ALA A 23 -21.00 -21.33 8.90
C ALA A 23 -20.83 -20.08 8.03
N ALA A 24 -21.81 -19.76 7.18
CA ALA A 24 -21.81 -18.55 6.36
C ALA A 24 -21.94 -17.27 7.21
N VAL A 25 -22.78 -17.28 8.25
CA VAL A 25 -22.90 -16.16 9.19
C VAL A 25 -21.62 -15.98 10.01
N ILE A 26 -21.01 -17.06 10.50
CA ILE A 26 -19.70 -17.00 11.20
C ILE A 26 -18.60 -16.49 10.26
N ALA A 27 -18.64 -16.83 8.96
CA ALA A 27 -17.72 -16.28 7.97
C ALA A 27 -17.98 -14.79 7.72
N ALA A 28 -19.24 -14.35 7.61
CA ALA A 28 -19.61 -12.95 7.45
C ALA A 28 -19.21 -12.11 8.67
N ASP A 29 -19.42 -12.61 9.89
CA ASP A 29 -18.98 -11.95 11.12
C ASP A 29 -17.45 -11.88 11.23
N ARG A 30 -16.74 -12.92 10.78
CA ARG A 30 -15.27 -12.90 10.71
C ARG A 30 -14.76 -11.93 9.65
N VAL A 31 -15.40 -11.86 8.48
CA VAL A 31 -15.06 -10.91 7.42
C VAL A 31 -15.38 -9.49 7.87
N ALA A 32 -16.51 -9.25 8.56
CA ALA A 32 -16.86 -7.95 9.12
C ALA A 32 -15.94 -7.56 10.30
N ALA A 33 -15.52 -8.52 11.11
CA ALA A 33 -14.54 -8.29 12.18
C ALA A 33 -13.14 -8.01 11.62
N LEU A 34 -12.75 -8.70 10.54
CA LEU A 34 -11.48 -8.47 9.84
C LEU A 34 -11.51 -7.14 9.08
N ALA A 35 -12.61 -6.82 8.40
CA ALA A 35 -12.83 -5.50 7.79
C ALA A 35 -12.87 -4.39 8.84
N GLY A 36 -13.47 -4.64 10.01
CA GLY A 36 -13.50 -3.70 11.12
C GLY A 36 -12.15 -3.53 11.82
N ARG A 37 -11.31 -4.58 11.88
CA ARG A 37 -9.91 -4.48 12.31
C ARG A 37 -9.08 -3.74 11.28
N TYR A 38 -9.21 -4.12 10.01
CA TYR A 38 -8.61 -3.45 8.87
C TYR A 38 -8.92 -1.96 8.96
N VAL A 39 -10.17 -1.51 8.95
CA VAL A 39 -10.56 -0.09 9.09
C VAL A 39 -10.03 0.58 10.38
N ARG A 40 -9.83 -0.14 11.50
CA ARG A 40 -9.28 0.41 12.74
C ARG A 40 -7.75 0.54 12.75
N GLU A 41 -7.05 -0.42 12.16
CA GLU A 41 -5.58 -0.49 12.06
C GLU A 41 -5.07 0.33 10.86
N SER A 42 -5.95 0.49 9.85
CA SER A 42 -5.84 1.31 8.65
C SER A 42 -6.26 2.77 8.90
N ARG A 43 -6.90 3.06 10.05
CA ARG A 43 -7.10 4.44 10.51
C ARG A 43 -5.74 5.06 10.83
N PRO A 44 -5.46 6.30 10.39
CA PRO A 44 -4.14 6.88 10.53
C PRO A 44 -3.76 7.03 12.00
N GLN A 45 -2.72 6.32 12.43
CA GLN A 45 -1.96 6.78 13.57
C GLN A 45 -1.12 7.96 13.06
N ALA A 46 -1.40 9.15 13.58
CA ALA A 46 -0.53 10.29 13.33
C ALA A 46 0.90 9.89 13.74
N PRO A 47 1.94 10.18 12.91
CA PRO A 47 3.29 9.85 13.27
C PRO A 47 3.58 10.45 14.66
N ALA A 48 4.03 9.61 15.59
CA ALA A 48 4.54 10.13 16.85
C ALA A 48 5.64 11.16 16.52
N PRO A 49 5.60 12.37 17.10
CA PRO A 49 6.62 13.37 16.82
C PRO A 49 7.99 12.81 17.22
N ARG A 50 8.83 12.50 16.21
CA ARG A 50 10.20 12.03 16.46
C ARG A 50 10.99 13.17 17.12
N PRO A 51 11.82 12.89 18.14
CA PRO A 51 12.67 13.91 18.74
C PRO A 51 13.59 14.51 17.67
N ARG A 52 13.64 15.85 17.63
CA ARG A 52 14.45 16.63 16.68
C ARG A 52 15.92 16.21 16.78
N ARG A 53 16.43 15.47 15.81
CA ARG A 53 17.87 15.25 15.65
C ARG A 53 18.49 16.57 15.20
N ARG A 54 19.29 17.21 16.07
CA ARG A 54 20.10 18.38 15.70
C ARG A 54 21.10 17.96 14.62
N THR A 55 20.85 18.32 13.37
CA THR A 55 21.82 18.18 12.28
C THR A 55 22.85 19.30 12.38
N ARG A 56 24.13 18.93 12.53
CA ARG A 56 25.28 19.82 12.32
C ARG A 56 25.34 20.20 10.82
N PRO A 57 25.83 21.40 10.46
CA PRO A 57 25.89 21.81 9.06
C PRO A 57 27.03 21.07 8.36
N GLY A 58 26.67 20.15 7.46
CA GLY A 58 27.56 19.49 6.51
C GLY A 58 27.34 20.05 5.12
N ARG A 59 28.40 20.66 4.59
CA ARG A 59 28.54 21.33 3.29
C ARG A 59 28.38 20.35 2.11
N GLY A 60 27.57 20.71 1.12
CA GLY A 60 27.55 20.08 -0.22
C GLY A 60 26.17 20.09 -0.86
N GLY A 61 25.95 20.99 -1.82
CA GLY A 61 24.66 21.18 -2.48
C GLY A 61 24.28 20.05 -3.45
N ALA A 62 23.03 19.62 -3.34
CA ALA A 62 22.25 18.96 -4.37
C ALA A 62 20.83 19.54 -4.24
N GLY A 63 20.17 19.82 -5.36
CA GLY A 63 18.88 20.52 -5.40
C GLY A 63 17.88 19.93 -4.41
N THR A 64 17.22 20.80 -3.64
CA THR A 64 16.30 20.41 -2.57
C THR A 64 14.94 19.94 -3.07
N GLY A 65 14.67 20.02 -4.38
CA GLY A 65 13.44 19.54 -5.03
C GLY A 65 13.55 18.11 -5.57
N PRO A 66 12.42 17.53 -6.03
CA PRO A 66 12.42 16.28 -6.79
C PRO A 66 13.47 16.30 -7.91
N PRO A 67 14.06 15.16 -8.28
CA PRO A 67 15.19 15.15 -9.20
C PRO A 67 14.81 15.81 -10.53
N GLY A 68 15.55 16.86 -10.90
CA GLY A 68 15.36 17.58 -12.16
C GLY A 68 15.72 16.74 -13.39
N THR A 69 16.54 15.70 -13.18
CA THR A 69 16.83 14.66 -14.18
C THR A 69 16.16 13.37 -13.76
N MET A 70 15.26 12.88 -14.61
CA MET A 70 14.52 11.65 -14.33
C MET A 70 15.44 10.42 -14.37
N PRO A 71 15.09 9.34 -13.62
CA PRO A 71 15.75 8.06 -13.77
C PRO A 71 15.67 7.60 -15.23
N SER A 72 16.74 6.99 -15.74
CA SER A 72 16.78 6.35 -17.05
C SER A 72 16.71 4.82 -16.92
N GLY A 73 16.50 4.11 -18.04
CA GLY A 73 16.48 2.65 -18.04
C GLY A 73 15.22 2.03 -17.42
N GLN A 74 15.36 0.88 -16.75
CA GLN A 74 14.24 0.05 -16.31
C GLN A 74 13.31 0.76 -15.31
N GLN A 75 13.87 1.55 -14.38
CA GLN A 75 13.06 2.29 -13.40
C GLN A 75 12.10 3.28 -14.07
N SER A 76 12.57 3.99 -15.12
CA SER A 76 11.73 4.86 -15.94
C SER A 76 10.55 4.11 -16.54
N GLN A 77 10.81 2.93 -17.11
CA GLN A 77 9.80 2.10 -17.77
C GLN A 77 8.75 1.59 -16.79
N TRP A 78 9.15 1.20 -15.58
CA TRP A 78 8.21 0.77 -14.55
C TRP A 78 7.29 1.91 -14.09
N ILE A 79 7.84 3.12 -13.90
CA ILE A 79 7.05 4.31 -13.56
C ILE A 79 6.04 4.61 -14.68
N ASP A 80 6.51 4.64 -15.93
CA ASP A 80 5.66 4.95 -17.09
C ASP A 80 4.55 3.90 -17.27
N GLN A 81 4.88 2.62 -17.08
CA GLN A 81 3.91 1.53 -17.14
C GLN A 81 2.88 1.63 -16.01
N ALA A 82 3.30 1.90 -14.77
CA ALA A 82 2.39 2.06 -13.64
C ALA A 82 1.44 3.25 -13.84
N MET A 83 1.95 4.40 -14.31
CA MET A 83 1.13 5.57 -14.63
C MET A 83 0.09 5.26 -15.72
N ARG A 84 0.49 4.52 -16.75
CA ARG A 84 -0.42 4.08 -17.81
C ARG A 84 -1.53 3.19 -17.26
N VAL A 85 -1.19 2.18 -16.46
CA VAL A 85 -2.17 1.28 -15.84
C VAL A 85 -3.14 2.06 -14.94
N LEU A 86 -2.63 3.02 -14.15
CA LEU A 86 -3.47 3.87 -13.30
C LEU A 86 -4.44 4.73 -14.12
N ALA A 87 -3.98 5.33 -15.22
CA ALA A 87 -4.83 6.09 -16.13
C ALA A 87 -5.90 5.21 -16.78
N GLU A 88 -5.55 4.00 -17.22
CA GLU A 88 -6.48 3.01 -17.77
C GLU A 88 -7.52 2.55 -16.73
N ASN A 89 -7.20 2.64 -15.43
CA ASN A 89 -8.11 2.34 -14.32
C ASN A 89 -8.83 3.60 -13.75
N GLY A 90 -8.80 4.72 -14.48
CA GLY A 90 -9.62 5.90 -14.17
C GLY A 90 -9.03 6.85 -13.13
N TYR A 91 -7.75 6.72 -12.78
CA TYR A 91 -7.08 7.70 -11.92
C TYR A 91 -6.74 8.98 -12.70
N ASP A 92 -6.94 10.13 -12.07
CA ASP A 92 -6.58 11.42 -12.66
C ASP A 92 -5.06 11.58 -12.73
N THR A 93 -4.54 11.66 -13.95
CA THR A 93 -3.10 11.89 -14.20
C THR A 93 -2.58 13.19 -13.60
N GLY A 94 -3.44 14.20 -13.36
CA GLY A 94 -3.07 15.43 -12.67
C GLY A 94 -2.67 15.21 -11.21
N GLN A 95 -3.10 14.11 -10.59
CA GLN A 95 -2.74 13.73 -9.22
C GLN A 95 -1.45 12.88 -9.15
N ILE A 96 -0.94 12.46 -10.31
CA ILE A 96 0.17 11.51 -10.45
C ILE A 96 1.38 12.23 -11.04
N ASP A 97 2.22 12.79 -10.18
CA ASP A 97 3.47 13.42 -10.60
C ASP A 97 4.59 12.39 -10.75
N ARG A 98 5.04 12.18 -11.99
CA ARG A 98 6.12 11.27 -12.33
C ARG A 98 7.42 11.56 -11.58
N SER A 99 7.79 12.83 -11.44
CA SER A 99 9.02 13.25 -10.75
C SER A 99 8.92 13.01 -9.25
N ALA A 100 7.72 13.15 -8.67
CA ALA A 100 7.45 12.80 -7.29
C ALA A 100 7.59 11.29 -7.05
N ILE A 101 7.07 10.45 -7.95
CA ILE A 101 7.24 8.98 -7.88
C ILE A 101 8.73 8.63 -7.93
N ALA A 102 9.49 9.21 -8.88
CA ALA A 102 10.92 8.95 -8.99
C ALA A 102 11.69 9.36 -7.72
N ALA A 103 11.38 10.53 -7.14
CA ALA A 103 11.97 10.97 -5.88
C ALA A 103 11.69 9.99 -4.75
N ILE A 104 10.43 9.57 -4.58
CA ILE A 104 10.03 8.57 -3.58
C ILE A 104 10.87 7.31 -3.74
N ILE A 105 10.89 6.71 -4.93
CA ILE A 105 11.60 5.45 -5.16
C ILE A 105 13.09 5.59 -4.85
N GLN A 106 13.71 6.71 -5.24
CA GLN A 106 15.11 6.96 -4.96
C GLN A 106 15.40 7.03 -3.45
N HIS A 107 14.51 7.64 -2.67
CA HIS A 107 14.69 7.77 -1.22
C HIS A 107 14.30 6.51 -0.44
N GLU A 108 13.26 5.80 -0.88
CA GLU A 108 12.70 4.64 -0.17
C GLU A 108 13.47 3.35 -0.45
N SER A 109 13.91 3.13 -1.70
CA SER A 109 14.51 1.85 -2.12
C SER A 109 15.81 1.99 -2.91
N SER A 110 16.22 3.22 -3.22
CA SER A 110 17.31 3.49 -4.18
C SER A 110 17.10 2.80 -5.53
N GLY A 111 15.83 2.59 -5.93
CA GLY A 111 15.48 1.90 -7.18
C GLY A 111 15.53 0.37 -7.12
N ASN A 112 15.72 -0.23 -5.94
CA ASN A 112 15.76 -1.69 -5.80
C ASN A 112 14.33 -2.27 -5.61
N PRO A 113 13.81 -3.07 -6.57
CA PRO A 113 12.48 -3.66 -6.46
C PRO A 113 12.37 -4.73 -5.36
N HIS A 114 13.49 -5.24 -4.85
CA HIS A 114 13.54 -6.20 -3.75
C HIS A 114 14.02 -5.58 -2.43
N ALA A 115 13.94 -4.25 -2.29
CA ALA A 115 14.25 -3.58 -1.03
C ALA A 115 13.28 -4.03 0.08
N ILE A 116 13.82 -4.29 1.27
CA ILE A 116 13.05 -4.65 2.47
C ILE A 116 13.60 -3.92 3.69
N ASN A 117 12.72 -3.30 4.46
CA ASN A 117 13.09 -2.70 5.74
C ASN A 117 12.82 -3.68 6.88
N LEU A 118 13.86 -4.03 7.65
CA LEU A 118 13.80 -4.99 8.75
C LEU A 118 14.02 -4.38 10.14
N TRP A 119 14.07 -3.05 10.24
CA TRP A 119 14.54 -2.37 11.45
C TRP A 119 13.49 -1.52 12.17
N ASP A 120 12.36 -1.24 11.54
CA ASP A 120 11.33 -0.36 12.11
C ASP A 120 10.25 -1.11 12.90
N SER A 121 9.24 -0.37 13.38
CA SER A 121 8.12 -0.93 14.13
C SER A 121 7.27 -1.89 13.29
N ASN A 122 7.20 -1.71 11.98
CA ASN A 122 6.45 -2.59 11.10
C ASN A 122 7.19 -3.93 10.93
N ALA A 123 8.51 -3.88 10.76
CA ALA A 123 9.35 -5.06 10.77
C ALA A 123 9.28 -5.82 12.10
N ALA A 124 9.33 -5.10 13.23
CA ALA A 124 9.14 -5.70 14.55
C ALA A 124 7.75 -6.34 14.73
N ALA A 125 6.74 -5.80 14.05
CA ALA A 125 5.39 -6.36 14.00
C ALA A 125 5.21 -7.47 12.94
N GLY A 126 6.28 -7.86 12.22
CA GLY A 126 6.25 -8.93 11.21
C GLY A 126 5.63 -8.51 9.86
N ILE A 127 5.42 -7.22 9.63
CA ILE A 127 4.85 -6.65 8.40
C ILE A 127 5.82 -5.64 7.76
N PRO A 128 7.05 -6.04 7.42
CA PRO A 128 8.08 -5.11 6.93
C PRO A 128 7.66 -4.41 5.63
N SER A 129 8.13 -3.18 5.44
CA SER A 129 8.00 -2.44 4.18
C SER A 129 8.85 -3.06 3.06
N LYS A 130 8.30 -3.12 1.84
CA LYS A 130 8.86 -3.85 0.70
C LYS A 130 8.74 -3.09 -0.62
N GLY A 131 9.68 -3.37 -1.52
CA GLY A 131 9.67 -2.92 -2.90
C GLY A 131 10.00 -1.44 -3.10
N LEU A 132 9.73 -0.95 -4.30
CA LEU A 132 10.18 0.37 -4.76
C LEU A 132 9.65 1.55 -3.93
N MET A 133 8.38 1.50 -3.54
CA MET A 133 7.69 2.52 -2.75
C MET A 133 7.57 2.14 -1.27
N GLN A 134 8.28 1.09 -0.82
CA GLN A 134 8.31 0.63 0.58
C GLN A 134 6.91 0.45 1.19
N THR A 135 6.02 -0.23 0.47
CA THR A 135 4.68 -0.57 0.97
C THR A 135 4.72 -1.78 1.91
N ILE A 136 3.88 -1.78 2.95
CA ILE A 136 3.65 -2.95 3.81
C ILE A 136 2.52 -3.82 3.21
N ASP A 137 2.50 -5.11 3.54
CA ASP A 137 1.51 -6.07 3.04
C ASP A 137 0.04 -5.58 3.13
N PRO A 138 -0.46 -5.11 4.29
CA PRO A 138 -1.86 -4.69 4.37
C PRO A 138 -2.18 -3.46 3.51
N THR A 139 -1.22 -2.56 3.30
CA THR A 139 -1.37 -1.42 2.38
C THR A 139 -1.37 -1.93 0.93
N PHE A 140 -0.43 -2.81 0.58
CA PHE A 140 -0.37 -3.35 -0.77
C PHE A 140 -1.66 -4.10 -1.14
N ASP A 141 -2.19 -4.93 -0.25
CA ASP A 141 -3.41 -5.72 -0.50
C ASP A 141 -4.64 -4.82 -0.74
N ALA A 142 -4.70 -3.71 -0.02
CA ALA A 142 -5.80 -2.75 -0.13
C ALA A 142 -5.75 -1.87 -1.38
N TYR A 143 -4.53 -1.48 -1.78
CA TYR A 143 -4.31 -0.52 -2.86
C TYR A 143 -3.77 -1.17 -4.14
N SER A 144 -3.64 -2.49 -4.20
CA SER A 144 -3.36 -3.23 -5.45
C SER A 144 -4.57 -3.29 -6.38
N LEU A 145 -4.32 -3.32 -7.69
CA LEU A 145 -5.36 -3.48 -8.71
C LEU A 145 -5.60 -4.96 -9.03
N PRO A 146 -6.77 -5.35 -9.55
CA PRO A 146 -6.96 -6.68 -10.14
C PRO A 146 -5.88 -6.97 -11.19
N GLY A 147 -5.26 -8.15 -11.12
CA GLY A 147 -4.12 -8.51 -11.99
C GLY A 147 -2.75 -7.98 -11.55
N HIS A 148 -2.70 -7.13 -10.51
CA HIS A 148 -1.48 -6.51 -9.98
C HIS A 148 -1.28 -6.89 -8.50
N ARG A 149 -0.98 -8.16 -8.24
CA ARG A 149 -1.00 -8.75 -6.88
C ARG A 149 0.37 -9.22 -6.38
N ASP A 150 1.45 -8.83 -7.03
CA ASP A 150 2.81 -9.17 -6.58
C ASP A 150 3.52 -7.95 -5.99
N ILE A 151 3.72 -7.94 -4.67
CA ILE A 151 4.37 -6.82 -3.96
C ILE A 151 5.82 -6.57 -4.40
N TRP A 152 6.48 -7.58 -4.96
CA TRP A 152 7.85 -7.49 -5.48
C TRP A 152 7.90 -7.11 -6.96
N ASN A 153 6.77 -7.14 -7.65
CA ASN A 153 6.68 -6.61 -9.00
C ASN A 153 6.80 -5.08 -8.91
N PRO A 154 7.78 -4.47 -9.60
CA PRO A 154 8.02 -3.03 -9.50
C PRO A 154 6.82 -2.19 -9.93
N VAL A 155 6.08 -2.63 -10.95
CA VAL A 155 4.90 -1.92 -11.47
C VAL A 155 3.75 -2.00 -10.46
N ASP A 156 3.48 -3.19 -9.93
CA ASP A 156 2.41 -3.40 -8.95
C ASP A 156 2.68 -2.61 -7.65
N ASN A 157 3.93 -2.60 -7.19
CA ASN A 157 4.34 -1.86 -5.99
C ASN A 157 4.16 -0.34 -6.18
N ILE A 158 4.49 0.18 -7.38
CA ILE A 158 4.24 1.59 -7.72
C ILE A 158 2.74 1.89 -7.77
N ILE A 159 1.94 1.02 -8.40
CA ILE A 159 0.48 1.16 -8.45
C ILE A 159 -0.10 1.29 -7.03
N ALA A 160 0.26 0.37 -6.13
CA ALA A 160 -0.26 0.38 -4.77
C ALA A 160 0.19 1.62 -3.98
N GLY A 161 1.48 1.99 -4.06
CA GLY A 161 2.01 3.17 -3.37
C GLY A 161 1.42 4.49 -3.87
N VAL A 162 1.18 4.62 -5.17
CA VAL A 162 0.53 5.81 -5.75
C VAL A 162 -0.94 5.90 -5.34
N ARG A 163 -1.69 4.78 -5.39
CA ARG A 163 -3.10 4.77 -4.97
C ARG A 163 -3.25 5.11 -3.49
N TYR A 164 -2.38 4.58 -2.64
CA TYR A 164 -2.30 4.98 -1.23
C TYR A 164 -2.00 6.47 -1.07
N SER A 165 -1.04 7.00 -1.83
CA SER A 165 -0.67 8.42 -1.77
C SER A 165 -1.82 9.35 -2.16
N ILE A 166 -2.58 9.00 -3.21
CA ILE A 166 -3.75 9.76 -3.65
C ILE A 166 -4.86 9.70 -2.60
N ASP A 167 -5.18 8.52 -2.08
CA ASP A 167 -6.23 8.37 -1.08
C ASP A 167 -5.90 9.12 0.22
N ARG A 168 -4.63 9.07 0.65
CA ARG A 168 -4.18 9.64 1.92
C ARG A 168 -3.87 11.14 1.87
N TYR A 169 -3.39 11.64 0.74
CA TYR A 169 -2.85 13.01 0.59
C TYR A 169 -3.46 13.80 -0.58
N GLY A 170 -4.35 13.19 -1.38
CA GLY A 170 -5.01 13.79 -2.54
C GLY A 170 -4.15 13.84 -3.81
N SER A 171 -2.82 13.68 -3.71
CA SER A 171 -1.90 13.54 -4.84
C SER A 171 -0.55 12.99 -4.37
N VAL A 172 0.25 12.44 -5.30
CA VAL A 172 1.64 12.02 -5.00
C VAL A 172 2.52 13.21 -4.60
N SER A 173 2.23 14.40 -5.13
CA SER A 173 2.96 15.62 -4.80
C SER A 173 2.75 16.11 -3.37
N ASN A 174 1.66 15.71 -2.72
CA ASN A 174 1.31 16.10 -1.35
C ASN A 174 1.87 15.13 -0.30
N VAL A 175 2.54 14.07 -0.73
CA VAL A 175 3.25 13.16 0.17
C VAL A 175 4.27 13.97 1.00
N PRO A 176 4.34 13.81 2.34
CA PRO A 176 5.11 14.71 3.21
C PRO A 176 6.57 14.92 2.80
N GLY A 177 7.26 13.86 2.38
CA GLY A 177 8.64 13.96 1.90
C GLY A 177 8.78 14.77 0.62
N ILE A 178 7.82 14.66 -0.29
CA ILE A 178 7.79 15.43 -1.55
C ILE A 178 7.37 16.87 -1.31
N ALA A 179 6.35 17.10 -0.49
CA ALA A 179 5.92 18.44 -0.10
C ALA A 179 7.09 19.20 0.58
N SER A 180 7.80 18.55 1.49
CA SER A 180 8.96 19.14 2.15
C SER A 180 10.08 19.49 1.16
N MET A 181 10.39 18.60 0.21
CA MET A 181 11.38 18.89 -0.85
C MET A 181 10.98 20.09 -1.71
N ARG A 182 9.69 20.21 -2.07
CA ARG A 182 9.20 21.36 -2.85
C ARG A 182 9.35 22.69 -2.10
N GLU A 183 9.27 22.66 -0.77
CA GLU A 183 9.49 23.82 0.11
C GLU A 183 10.99 24.06 0.43
N GLY A 184 11.90 23.26 -0.15
CA GLY A 184 13.34 23.36 0.07
C GLY A 184 13.84 22.60 1.30
N GLY A 185 12.99 21.77 1.91
CA GLY A 185 13.32 20.89 3.04
C GLY A 185 13.91 19.54 2.62
N ALA A 186 14.19 18.70 3.62
CA ALA A 186 14.71 17.34 3.41
C ALA A 186 13.57 16.34 3.15
N TYR A 187 13.85 15.25 2.44
CA TYR A 187 12.88 14.16 2.28
C TYR A 187 12.53 13.54 3.63
N MET A 188 11.24 13.34 3.86
CA MET A 188 10.65 12.72 5.04
C MET A 188 9.82 11.52 4.57
N GLY A 189 10.35 10.30 4.79
CA GLY A 189 9.59 9.07 4.55
C GLY A 189 8.36 8.99 5.46
N TYR A 190 7.39 8.17 5.06
CA TYR A 190 6.09 8.01 5.70
C TYR A 190 5.95 6.68 6.42
#